data_AF-A0A6N4WW21-F1
#
_entry.id   AF-A0A6N4WW21-F1
#
_cell.length_a   1.000
_cell.length_b   1.000
_cell.length_c   1.000
_cell.angle_alpha   90.00
_cell.angle_beta   90.00
_cell.angle_gamma   90.00
#
_symmetry.space_group_name_H-M   'P 1'
#
loop_
_entity.id
_entity.type
_entity.pdbx_description
1 polymer ?
#
loop_
_entity_poly.entity_id
_entity_poly.type
_entity_poly.pdbx_seq_one_letter_code
_entity_poly.pdbx_strand_id
1 'polypeptide(L)'
;MNKLYTTLTAGLLIAGMAQAALVSEIDGATAATDWSDEVFTGSVTTTVNNWGINDNFTDASFAGTTMNLGNGTAVANQPFVNSITTGADFTGATFNWNPYTLNGGTRFNIFRNATAGTGTVNAGMKFNNSIWNINIAGTSLNTLQIFLDGAGSITAGTAANALDMSGVDFNFTGTTSLSTTAGTAIIANLSESTAGFGNGAKYDTAFTANNFLAFGYADAAALDAALQTAGWQAVPEPSSYALLAGLLGMSYVMVRRRK
;
A
#
# COMPACT_ATOMS: atom_id res chain seq x y z
N MET A 1 -47.88 -13.61 -37.39
CA MET A 1 -46.79 -12.63 -37.42
C MET A 1 -46.60 -12.05 -36.03
N ASN A 2 -45.34 -11.83 -35.68
CA ASN A 2 -44.82 -10.99 -34.60
C ASN A 2 -44.63 -11.61 -33.20
N LYS A 3 -43.34 -11.89 -32.98
CA LYS A 3 -42.62 -12.24 -31.76
C LYS A 3 -42.86 -11.21 -30.66
N LEU A 4 -43.01 -11.65 -29.41
CA LEU A 4 -42.80 -10.79 -28.25
C LEU A 4 -41.76 -11.42 -27.34
N TYR A 5 -40.84 -10.56 -26.93
CA TYR A 5 -39.47 -10.82 -26.56
C TYR A 5 -39.33 -11.26 -25.11
N THR A 6 -38.50 -12.29 -24.94
CA THR A 6 -37.83 -12.66 -23.70
C THR A 6 -37.16 -11.43 -23.08
N THR A 7 -37.73 -10.90 -22.00
CA THR A 7 -37.05 -9.94 -21.14
C THR A 7 -36.55 -10.70 -19.92
N LEU A 8 -35.49 -11.49 -20.12
CA LEU A 8 -34.70 -12.02 -19.02
C LEU A 8 -33.80 -10.87 -18.54
N THR A 9 -34.27 -10.19 -17.49
CA THR A 9 -33.50 -9.49 -16.45
C THR A 9 -31.98 -9.42 -16.68
N ALA A 10 -31.55 -8.38 -17.39
CA ALA A 10 -30.15 -7.95 -17.45
C ALA A 10 -29.60 -7.42 -16.10
N GLY A 11 -30.46 -7.27 -15.09
CA GLY A 11 -30.08 -6.76 -13.77
C GLY A 11 -29.47 -7.79 -12.81
N LEU A 12 -29.45 -9.08 -13.16
CA LEU A 12 -29.00 -10.15 -12.24
C LEU A 12 -27.76 -10.91 -12.72
N LEU A 13 -27.16 -10.52 -13.86
CA LEU A 13 -25.97 -11.18 -14.42
C LEU A 13 -24.69 -10.31 -14.34
N ILE A 14 -24.67 -9.29 -13.49
CA ILE A 14 -23.50 -8.41 -13.27
C ILE A 14 -23.04 -8.45 -11.79
N ALA A 15 -23.61 -9.30 -10.94
CA ALA A 15 -23.25 -9.38 -9.52
C ALA A 15 -22.35 -10.57 -9.14
N GLY A 16 -21.71 -11.24 -10.12
CA GLY A 16 -21.02 -12.50 -9.82
C GLY A 16 -19.92 -12.93 -10.77
N MET A 17 -19.42 -12.07 -11.64
CA MET A 17 -18.17 -12.35 -12.34
C MET A 17 -17.04 -11.81 -11.49
N ALA A 18 -16.47 -12.67 -10.63
CA ALA A 18 -15.08 -12.54 -10.23
C ALA A 18 -14.26 -12.69 -11.51
N GLN A 19 -14.18 -11.61 -12.28
CA GLN A 19 -13.33 -11.55 -13.44
C GLN A 19 -11.92 -11.48 -12.87
N ALA A 20 -11.15 -12.55 -13.04
CA ALA A 20 -9.70 -12.43 -13.15
C ALA A 20 -9.48 -11.60 -14.41
N ALA A 21 -9.69 -10.29 -14.29
CA ALA A 21 -9.41 -9.37 -15.35
C ALA A 21 -7.89 -9.42 -15.46
N LEU A 22 -7.41 -10.03 -16.54
CA LEU A 22 -6.16 -9.63 -17.14
C LEU A 22 -6.35 -8.15 -17.51
N VAL A 23 -6.23 -7.27 -16.53
CA VAL A 23 -6.20 -5.82 -16.73
C VAL A 23 -4.82 -5.52 -17.27
N SER A 24 -4.60 -5.90 -18.53
CA SER A 24 -3.28 -5.84 -19.15
C SER A 24 -2.85 -4.42 -19.48
N GLU A 25 -3.78 -3.45 -19.51
CA GLU A 25 -3.49 -2.08 -19.97
C GLU A 25 -4.37 -1.06 -19.22
N ILE A 26 -3.97 -0.68 -18.00
CA ILE A 26 -4.36 0.62 -17.43
C ILE A 26 -3.22 1.58 -17.76
N ASP A 27 -3.43 2.35 -18.83
CA ASP A 27 -2.53 3.42 -19.25
C ASP A 27 -3.31 4.75 -19.25
N GLY A 28 -3.30 5.45 -18.11
CA GLY A 28 -3.88 6.78 -17.96
C GLY A 28 -3.03 7.91 -18.56
N ALA A 29 -2.08 7.61 -19.47
CA ALA A 29 -1.25 8.63 -20.13
C ALA A 29 -2.04 9.58 -21.05
N THR A 30 -3.25 9.23 -21.47
CA THR A 30 -4.06 10.07 -22.39
C THR A 30 -5.32 10.66 -21.74
N ALA A 31 -5.95 9.97 -20.79
CA ALA A 31 -7.08 10.46 -20.01
C ALA A 31 -7.18 9.67 -18.69
N ALA A 32 -7.55 10.35 -17.61
CA ALA A 32 -7.79 9.71 -16.32
C ALA A 32 -8.98 8.75 -16.43
N THR A 33 -8.77 7.51 -15.98
CA THR A 33 -9.82 6.50 -15.80
C THR A 33 -10.24 6.49 -14.33
N ASP A 34 -11.53 6.34 -14.09
CA ASP A 34 -12.07 6.24 -12.73
C ASP A 34 -12.36 4.77 -12.39
N TRP A 35 -11.64 4.25 -11.39
CA TRP A 35 -11.73 2.89 -10.85
C TRP A 35 -12.33 2.89 -9.44
N SER A 36 -13.12 3.91 -9.12
CA SER A 36 -13.76 3.99 -7.81
C SER A 36 -14.64 2.77 -7.52
N ASP A 37 -14.54 2.23 -6.31
CA ASP A 37 -15.21 1.01 -5.83
C ASP A 37 -14.86 -0.30 -6.59
N GLU A 38 -13.92 -0.26 -7.53
CA GLU A 38 -13.55 -1.44 -8.32
C GLU A 38 -12.82 -2.48 -7.45
N VAL A 39 -13.07 -3.77 -7.74
CA VAL A 39 -12.43 -4.90 -7.02
C VAL A 39 -11.49 -5.64 -7.97
N PHE A 40 -10.20 -5.38 -7.81
CA PHE A 40 -9.13 -6.12 -8.47
C PHE A 40 -8.90 -7.44 -7.71
N THR A 41 -8.84 -8.55 -8.46
CA THR A 41 -8.58 -9.88 -7.88
C THR A 41 -7.60 -10.68 -8.73
N GLY A 42 -6.93 -11.65 -8.09
CA GLY A 42 -5.98 -12.52 -8.77
C GLY A 42 -4.66 -11.82 -9.07
N SER A 43 -4.41 -11.48 -10.34
CA SER A 43 -3.14 -10.89 -10.77
C SER A 43 -3.36 -9.70 -11.70
N VAL A 44 -2.78 -8.56 -11.32
CA VAL A 44 -2.63 -7.39 -12.18
C VAL A 44 -1.20 -7.42 -12.72
N THR A 45 -1.06 -7.65 -14.03
CA THR A 45 0.26 -7.69 -14.68
C THR A 45 0.32 -6.61 -15.74
N THR A 46 1.31 -5.72 -15.62
CA THR A 46 1.53 -4.63 -16.58
C THR A 46 2.86 -4.82 -17.31
N THR A 47 2.81 -4.65 -18.63
CA THR A 47 3.97 -4.50 -19.52
C THR A 47 4.23 -3.04 -19.90
N VAL A 48 3.33 -2.13 -19.52
CA VAL A 48 3.44 -0.69 -19.77
C VAL A 48 4.13 0.02 -18.60
N ASN A 49 4.88 1.09 -18.91
CA ASN A 49 5.43 1.96 -17.87
C ASN A 49 4.30 2.79 -17.27
N ASN A 50 4.38 3.01 -15.96
CA ASN A 50 3.52 3.95 -15.23
C ASN A 50 2.04 3.55 -15.20
N TRP A 51 1.79 2.26 -14.98
CA TRP A 51 0.42 1.76 -14.77
C TRP A 51 -0.32 2.57 -13.70
N GLY A 52 -1.56 2.96 -13.98
CA GLY A 52 -2.38 3.77 -13.07
C GLY A 52 -2.01 5.25 -13.02
N ILE A 53 -1.22 5.76 -13.96
CA ILE A 53 -0.84 7.18 -14.01
C ILE A 53 -2.06 8.09 -14.23
N ASN A 54 -2.21 9.14 -13.43
CA ASN A 54 -3.34 10.09 -13.46
C ASN A 54 -4.75 9.48 -13.23
N ASP A 55 -4.86 8.20 -12.87
CA ASP A 55 -6.16 7.54 -12.67
C ASP A 55 -6.70 7.75 -11.25
N ASN A 56 -8.00 7.53 -11.07
CA ASN A 56 -8.67 7.61 -9.78
C ASN A 56 -8.97 6.20 -9.23
N PHE A 57 -8.64 5.98 -7.97
CA PHE A 57 -8.83 4.75 -7.20
C PHE A 57 -9.44 5.10 -5.84
N THR A 58 -10.70 5.55 -5.84
CA THR A 58 -11.42 5.85 -4.59
C THR A 58 -12.09 4.57 -4.08
N ASP A 59 -11.75 4.13 -2.87
CA ASP A 59 -12.27 2.91 -2.24
C ASP A 59 -12.10 1.63 -3.10
N ALA A 60 -11.19 1.68 -4.08
CA ALA A 60 -10.81 0.53 -4.90
C ALA A 60 -10.12 -0.54 -4.05
N SER A 61 -10.48 -1.80 -4.27
CA SER A 61 -9.91 -2.94 -3.55
C SER A 61 -8.94 -3.73 -4.42
N PHE A 62 -7.72 -3.86 -3.94
CA PHE A 62 -6.66 -4.74 -4.43
C PHE A 62 -6.36 -5.86 -3.42
N ALA A 63 -7.28 -6.13 -2.49
CA ALA A 63 -7.02 -7.05 -1.39
C ALA A 63 -6.66 -8.45 -1.90
N GLY A 64 -5.55 -8.99 -1.41
CA GLY A 64 -5.01 -10.29 -1.84
C GLY A 64 -4.53 -10.35 -3.31
N THR A 65 -4.48 -9.24 -4.03
CA THR A 65 -4.06 -9.21 -5.44
C THR A 65 -2.55 -9.30 -5.56
N THR A 66 -2.07 -10.06 -6.54
CA THR A 66 -0.68 -10.04 -6.96
C THR A 66 -0.49 -8.97 -8.04
N MET A 67 0.30 -7.95 -7.77
CA MET A 67 0.63 -6.87 -8.68
C MET A 67 2.03 -7.09 -9.26
N ASN A 68 2.10 -7.51 -10.52
CA ASN A 68 3.36 -7.66 -11.26
C ASN A 68 3.65 -6.37 -12.03
N LEU A 69 4.39 -5.49 -11.38
CA LEU A 69 4.65 -4.13 -11.83
C LEU A 69 6.03 -4.07 -12.49
N GLY A 70 6.07 -4.02 -13.83
CA GLY A 70 7.32 -3.95 -14.59
C GLY A 70 7.88 -5.32 -15.00
N ASN A 71 7.00 -6.27 -15.34
CA ASN A 71 7.42 -7.55 -15.88
C ASN A 71 7.90 -7.38 -17.35
N GLY A 72 9.20 -7.45 -17.59
CA GLY A 72 9.81 -7.40 -18.93
C GLY A 72 11.03 -6.49 -19.05
N THR A 73 11.30 -5.96 -20.25
CA THR A 73 12.41 -5.03 -20.56
C THR A 73 12.19 -3.60 -20.04
N ALA A 74 11.05 -3.34 -19.41
CA ALA A 74 10.65 -2.04 -18.88
C ALA A 74 11.42 -1.72 -17.59
N VAL A 75 12.66 -1.26 -17.73
CA VAL A 75 13.55 -0.75 -16.65
C VAL A 75 13.10 0.59 -16.05
N ALA A 76 11.87 1.02 -16.36
CA ALA A 76 11.42 2.39 -16.14
C ALA A 76 9.98 2.52 -15.56
N ASN A 77 9.55 1.58 -14.71
CA ASN A 77 8.19 1.58 -14.19
C ASN A 77 7.99 2.44 -12.93
N GLN A 78 7.09 3.43 -13.00
CA GLN A 78 6.61 4.25 -11.88
C GLN A 78 5.08 4.14 -11.73
N PRO A 79 4.54 3.08 -11.08
CA PRO A 79 3.10 2.91 -10.96
C PRO A 79 2.43 4.07 -10.20
N PHE A 80 1.10 4.22 -10.36
CA PHE A 80 0.21 5.17 -9.67
C PHE A 80 0.69 6.64 -9.61
N VAL A 81 1.57 7.07 -10.51
CA VAL A 81 2.06 8.44 -10.57
C VAL A 81 0.90 9.41 -10.78
N ASN A 82 0.83 10.51 -10.03
CA ASN A 82 -0.24 11.52 -10.12
C ASN A 82 -1.67 10.96 -9.95
N SER A 83 -1.83 9.75 -9.44
CA SER A 83 -3.15 9.15 -9.23
C SER A 83 -3.89 9.80 -8.06
N ILE A 84 -5.20 9.59 -7.99
CA ILE A 84 -6.00 9.88 -6.79
C ILE A 84 -6.31 8.54 -6.11
N THR A 85 -5.70 8.25 -4.95
CA THR A 85 -5.81 6.94 -4.26
C THR A 85 -6.42 7.10 -2.86
N THR A 86 -7.71 7.42 -2.82
CA THR A 86 -8.45 7.67 -1.57
C THR A 86 -9.02 6.37 -1.04
N GLY A 87 -8.71 5.95 0.19
CA GLY A 87 -9.38 4.79 0.80
C GLY A 87 -9.04 3.42 0.17
N ALA A 88 -8.13 3.39 -0.81
CA ALA A 88 -7.77 2.16 -1.52
C ALA A 88 -7.23 1.07 -0.59
N ASP A 89 -7.67 -0.17 -0.83
CA ASP A 89 -7.38 -1.32 0.03
C ASP A 89 -6.44 -2.31 -0.64
N PHE A 90 -5.17 -2.34 -0.21
CA PHE A 90 -4.14 -3.27 -0.63
C PHE A 90 -3.85 -4.35 0.43
N THR A 91 -4.80 -4.63 1.33
CA THR A 91 -4.62 -5.62 2.40
C THR A 91 -4.24 -6.98 1.82
N GLY A 92 -3.11 -7.55 2.27
CA GLY A 92 -2.60 -8.83 1.78
C GLY A 92 -2.17 -8.84 0.31
N ALA A 93 -2.10 -7.69 -0.36
CA ALA A 93 -1.61 -7.62 -1.73
C ALA A 93 -0.12 -7.98 -1.81
N THR A 94 0.31 -8.54 -2.92
CA THR A 94 1.72 -8.83 -3.21
C THR A 94 2.20 -7.94 -4.34
N PHE A 95 3.13 -7.04 -4.07
CA PHE A 95 3.78 -6.19 -5.07
C PHE A 95 5.07 -6.86 -5.53
N ASN A 96 5.12 -7.31 -6.77
CA ASN A 96 6.33 -7.75 -7.44
C ASN A 96 6.80 -6.64 -8.37
N TRP A 97 7.87 -5.94 -8.00
CA TRP A 97 8.26 -4.69 -8.64
C TRP A 97 9.75 -4.64 -9.01
N ASN A 98 10.01 -4.20 -10.24
CA ASN A 98 11.33 -3.84 -10.73
C ASN A 98 11.39 -2.31 -10.87
N PRO A 99 12.05 -1.59 -9.94
CA PRO A 99 12.00 -0.13 -9.92
C PRO A 99 12.77 0.52 -11.07
N TYR A 100 12.35 1.75 -11.37
CA TYR A 100 12.93 2.62 -12.39
C TYR A 100 14.43 2.87 -12.12
N THR A 101 15.29 2.60 -13.10
CA THR A 101 16.72 2.93 -13.03
C THR A 101 17.04 4.11 -13.94
N LEU A 102 17.60 5.19 -13.40
CA LEU A 102 18.03 6.36 -14.16
C LEU A 102 19.39 6.87 -13.67
N ASN A 103 20.25 7.22 -14.62
CA ASN A 103 21.58 7.76 -14.38
C ASN A 103 22.41 6.88 -13.43
N GLY A 104 22.26 5.54 -13.52
CA GLY A 104 23.00 4.58 -12.71
C GLY A 104 22.46 4.33 -11.29
N GLY A 105 21.34 4.96 -10.92
CA GLY A 105 20.68 4.76 -9.63
C GLY A 105 19.27 4.21 -9.75
N THR A 106 18.89 3.32 -8.82
CA THR A 106 17.52 2.82 -8.68
C THR A 106 16.65 3.85 -7.94
N ARG A 107 15.46 4.14 -8.47
CA ARG A 107 14.44 5.01 -7.87
C ARG A 107 13.18 4.20 -7.58
N PHE A 108 12.60 4.42 -6.41
CA PHE A 108 11.36 3.79 -6.01
C PHE A 108 10.24 4.83 -6.21
N ASN A 109 9.39 4.75 -7.22
CA ASN A 109 8.36 5.79 -7.43
C ASN A 109 7.00 5.16 -7.72
N ILE A 110 6.39 4.54 -6.70
CA ILE A 110 5.15 3.79 -6.86
C ILE A 110 3.87 4.58 -6.54
N PHE A 111 3.93 5.71 -5.83
CA PHE A 111 2.78 6.60 -5.63
C PHE A 111 3.21 8.08 -5.69
N ARG A 112 4.17 8.38 -6.58
CA ARG A 112 4.72 9.73 -6.72
C ARG A 112 3.61 10.71 -7.11
N ASN A 113 3.48 11.83 -6.41
CA ASN A 113 2.43 12.84 -6.56
C ASN A 113 1.00 12.28 -6.42
N ALA A 114 0.82 11.07 -5.88
CA ALA A 114 -0.51 10.52 -5.67
C ALA A 114 -1.22 11.28 -4.55
N THR A 115 -2.48 11.65 -4.77
CA THR A 115 -3.28 12.41 -3.80
C THR A 115 -4.30 11.49 -3.13
N ALA A 116 -4.34 11.47 -1.82
CA ALA A 116 -5.47 10.94 -1.06
C ALA A 116 -6.53 12.04 -1.10
N GLY A 117 -7.69 11.76 -1.69
CA GLY A 117 -8.72 12.74 -2.00
C GLY A 117 -9.00 13.70 -0.84
N THR A 118 -9.18 14.98 -1.18
CA THR A 118 -9.44 16.03 -0.20
C THR A 118 -10.89 15.93 0.28
N GLY A 119 -11.10 15.66 1.57
CA GLY A 119 -12.40 15.90 2.23
C GLY A 119 -13.14 14.71 2.84
N THR A 120 -12.60 13.48 2.79
CA THR A 120 -13.29 12.31 3.35
C THR A 120 -12.55 11.75 4.57
N VAL A 121 -13.32 11.33 5.59
CA VAL A 121 -12.85 10.42 6.64
C VAL A 121 -12.55 9.08 5.97
N ASN A 122 -11.37 8.48 6.18
CA ASN A 122 -10.82 7.31 5.46
C ASN A 122 -10.05 7.63 4.16
N ALA A 123 -9.41 8.79 4.05
CA ALA A 123 -8.59 9.08 2.87
C ALA A 123 -7.30 8.24 2.76
N GLY A 124 -6.90 7.51 3.82
CA GLY A 124 -5.67 6.71 3.84
C GLY A 124 -5.75 5.42 3.00
N MET A 125 -4.61 4.92 2.55
CA MET A 125 -4.48 3.62 1.89
C MET A 125 -4.15 2.53 2.91
N LYS A 126 -4.70 1.32 2.72
CA LYS A 126 -4.42 0.17 3.60
C LYS A 126 -3.44 -0.76 2.91
N PHE A 127 -2.32 -1.05 3.53
CA PHE A 127 -1.32 -2.00 3.06
C PHE A 127 -1.15 -3.17 4.05
N ASN A 128 -2.10 -3.35 4.98
CA ASN A 128 -1.99 -4.32 6.05
C ASN A 128 -1.58 -5.71 5.52
N ASN A 129 -0.53 -6.31 6.07
CA ASN A 129 -0.02 -7.63 5.68
C ASN A 129 0.34 -7.76 4.19
N SER A 130 0.57 -6.66 3.47
CA SER A 130 1.04 -6.72 2.08
C SER A 130 2.51 -7.11 2.03
N ILE A 131 2.91 -7.74 0.91
CA ILE A 131 4.27 -8.20 0.65
C ILE A 131 4.84 -7.37 -0.50
N TRP A 132 6.03 -6.82 -0.30
CA TRP A 132 6.72 -5.97 -1.27
C TRP A 132 8.02 -6.62 -1.72
N ASN A 133 7.94 -7.38 -2.81
CA ASN A 133 9.10 -7.98 -3.47
C ASN A 133 9.69 -6.96 -4.46
N ILE A 134 10.82 -6.36 -4.08
CA ILE A 134 11.45 -5.30 -4.85
C ILE A 134 12.82 -5.74 -5.34
N ASN A 135 13.01 -5.79 -6.66
CA ASN A 135 14.24 -6.21 -7.29
C ASN A 135 15.10 -5.01 -7.72
N ILE A 136 16.23 -4.79 -7.04
CA ILE A 136 17.15 -3.67 -7.22
C ILE A 136 18.27 -4.07 -8.19
N ALA A 137 18.16 -3.65 -9.44
CA ALA A 137 19.14 -3.97 -10.48
C ALA A 137 20.34 -2.99 -10.55
N GLY A 138 20.28 -1.84 -9.87
CA GLY A 138 21.32 -0.79 -9.91
C GLY A 138 22.45 -0.99 -8.91
N THR A 139 23.62 -0.41 -9.20
CA THR A 139 24.79 -0.39 -8.29
C THR A 139 24.72 0.70 -7.23
N SER A 140 23.71 1.56 -7.28
CA SER A 140 23.46 2.60 -6.28
C SER A 140 21.96 2.85 -6.11
N LEU A 141 21.55 3.16 -4.87
CA LEU A 141 20.20 3.63 -4.56
C LEU A 141 20.21 5.15 -4.70
N ASN A 142 19.43 5.68 -5.64
CA ASN A 142 19.21 7.11 -5.68
C ASN A 142 18.19 7.42 -4.57
N THR A 143 18.66 8.01 -3.47
CA THR A 143 17.90 8.28 -2.23
C THR A 143 16.72 9.23 -2.41
N LEU A 144 16.53 9.75 -3.60
CA LEU A 144 15.46 10.69 -3.90
C LEU A 144 14.21 9.90 -4.27
N GLN A 145 13.28 9.86 -3.31
CA GLN A 145 11.83 9.76 -3.53
C GLN A 145 11.37 8.31 -3.73
N ILE A 146 10.60 7.77 -2.77
CA ILE A 146 10.42 6.31 -2.62
C ILE A 146 8.95 5.84 -2.69
N PHE A 147 8.04 6.55 -2.05
CA PHE A 147 6.65 6.09 -1.94
C PHE A 147 5.69 7.18 -2.36
N LEU A 148 5.65 8.25 -1.58
CA LEU A 148 4.86 9.44 -1.80
C LEU A 148 5.84 10.59 -1.88
N ASP A 149 5.80 11.38 -2.95
CA ASP A 149 6.67 12.53 -3.14
C ASP A 149 5.90 13.62 -3.90
N GLY A 150 6.27 14.88 -3.70
CA GLY A 150 5.68 16.04 -4.34
C GLY A 150 4.58 16.73 -3.55
N ALA A 151 4.37 18.02 -3.86
CA ALA A 151 3.29 18.82 -3.31
C ALA A 151 1.93 18.23 -3.71
N GLY A 152 1.09 17.90 -2.72
CA GLY A 152 -0.19 17.19 -2.93
C GLY A 152 -0.14 15.69 -2.60
N SER A 153 1.04 15.14 -2.30
CA SER A 153 1.17 13.76 -1.84
C SER A 153 0.45 13.53 -0.49
N ILE A 154 -0.06 12.31 -0.29
CA ILE A 154 -0.88 11.89 0.86
C ILE A 154 -0.26 12.38 2.17
N THR A 155 -0.82 13.47 2.70
CA THR A 155 -0.48 13.98 4.01
C THR A 155 -1.50 13.45 5.00
N ALA A 156 -1.16 12.37 5.66
CA ALA A 156 -1.94 11.73 6.70
C ALA A 156 -1.97 12.59 7.98
N GLY A 157 -2.76 13.66 7.97
CA GLY A 157 -2.84 14.61 9.08
C GLY A 157 -3.61 14.11 10.31
N THR A 158 -4.28 12.95 10.22
CA THR A 158 -4.98 12.28 11.33
C THR A 158 -4.90 10.76 11.18
N ALA A 159 -5.06 10.01 12.28
CA ALA A 159 -5.10 8.54 12.23
C ALA A 159 -6.14 7.97 11.24
N ALA A 160 -7.20 8.73 10.91
CA ALA A 160 -8.20 8.32 9.92
C ALA A 160 -7.70 8.43 8.46
N ASN A 161 -6.62 9.18 8.22
CA ASN A 161 -6.06 9.43 6.88
C ASN A 161 -4.65 8.81 6.72
N ALA A 162 -4.18 8.05 7.71
CA ALA A 162 -2.88 7.39 7.68
C ALA A 162 -2.83 6.22 6.70
N LEU A 163 -1.67 6.04 6.07
CA LEU A 163 -1.33 4.76 5.44
C LEU A 163 -1.28 3.71 6.54
N ASP A 164 -1.90 2.56 6.35
CA ASP A 164 -1.78 1.46 7.30
C ASP A 164 -0.77 0.43 6.80
N MET A 165 0.45 0.45 7.36
CA MET A 165 1.55 -0.45 7.00
C MET A 165 1.70 -1.60 8.00
N SER A 166 0.71 -1.83 8.88
CA SER A 166 0.79 -2.88 9.90
C SER A 166 1.00 -4.26 9.27
N GLY A 167 1.98 -5.02 9.75
CA GLY A 167 2.32 -6.34 9.23
C GLY A 167 2.92 -6.38 7.81
N VAL A 168 3.21 -5.24 7.17
CA VAL A 168 3.87 -5.21 5.86
C VAL A 168 5.23 -5.91 5.91
N ASP A 169 5.60 -6.58 4.83
CA ASP A 169 6.90 -7.24 4.65
C ASP A 169 7.60 -6.72 3.38
N PHE A 170 8.78 -6.11 3.54
CA PHE A 170 9.63 -5.65 2.45
C PHE A 170 10.78 -6.62 2.19
N ASN A 171 10.79 -7.16 0.97
CA ASN A 171 11.85 -8.03 0.49
C ASN A 171 12.64 -7.34 -0.63
N PHE A 172 13.81 -6.82 -0.29
CA PHE A 172 14.75 -6.25 -1.25
C PHE A 172 15.72 -7.32 -1.76
N THR A 173 15.71 -7.55 -3.06
CA THR A 173 16.62 -8.48 -3.74
C THR A 173 17.46 -7.73 -4.78
N GLY A 174 18.59 -8.29 -5.24
CA GLY A 174 19.41 -7.69 -6.29
C GLY A 174 20.89 -7.51 -5.93
N THR A 175 21.60 -6.68 -6.70
CA THR A 175 23.07 -6.51 -6.58
C THR A 175 23.50 -5.55 -5.47
N THR A 176 22.56 -4.84 -4.87
CA THR A 176 22.80 -3.92 -3.75
C THR A 176 21.89 -4.27 -2.58
N SER A 177 22.49 -4.54 -1.41
CA SER A 177 21.77 -4.60 -0.14
C SER A 177 21.33 -3.19 0.26
N LEU A 178 20.13 -3.03 0.81
CA LEU A 178 19.66 -1.73 1.29
C LEU A 178 20.55 -1.24 2.44
N SER A 179 21.08 -0.02 2.35
CA SER A 179 21.84 0.60 3.45
C SER A 179 20.88 1.28 4.46
N THR A 180 21.35 1.50 5.69
CA THR A 180 20.61 2.29 6.69
C THR A 180 20.20 3.67 6.19
N THR A 181 21.05 4.32 5.38
CA THR A 181 20.74 5.62 4.76
C THR A 181 19.53 5.52 3.84
N ALA A 182 19.45 4.47 3.02
CA ALA A 182 18.30 4.27 2.15
C ALA A 182 17.05 3.89 2.95
N GLY A 183 17.16 2.99 3.94
CA GLY A 183 16.06 2.67 4.85
C GLY A 183 15.51 3.90 5.58
N THR A 184 16.38 4.79 6.05
CA THR A 184 16.00 6.07 6.67
C THR A 184 15.24 6.96 5.70
N ALA A 185 15.68 7.03 4.44
CA ALA A 185 14.97 7.79 3.42
C ALA A 185 13.56 7.21 3.14
N ILE A 186 13.41 5.88 3.06
CA ILE A 186 12.09 5.23 2.87
C ILE A 186 11.15 5.62 4.00
N ILE A 187 11.63 5.47 5.24
CA ILE A 187 10.89 5.80 6.46
C ILE A 187 10.45 7.27 6.44
N ALA A 188 11.36 8.18 6.12
CA ALA A 188 11.06 9.62 6.07
C ALA A 188 10.03 9.99 4.99
N ASN A 189 10.10 9.38 3.79
CA ASN A 189 9.13 9.67 2.72
C ASN A 189 7.71 9.19 3.09
N LEU A 190 7.60 8.03 3.75
CA LEU A 190 6.31 7.48 4.17
C LEU A 190 5.67 8.26 5.33
N SER A 191 6.46 9.07 6.04
CA SER A 191 5.97 9.93 7.11
C SER A 191 5.97 11.43 6.77
N GLU A 192 6.38 11.82 5.57
CA GLU A 192 6.48 13.22 5.18
C GLU A 192 5.10 13.91 5.21
N SER A 193 5.06 15.13 5.74
CA SER A 193 3.87 15.97 5.84
C SER A 193 4.16 17.33 5.24
N THR A 194 3.51 17.67 4.13
CA THR A 194 3.71 18.98 3.48
C THR A 194 2.76 20.09 3.99
N ALA A 195 2.04 19.87 5.09
CA ALA A 195 1.01 20.84 5.52
C ALA A 195 0.86 21.06 7.05
N GLY A 196 1.87 20.80 7.87
CA GLY A 196 1.82 21.15 9.31
C GLY A 196 0.87 20.29 10.16
N PHE A 197 0.39 19.17 9.62
CA PHE A 197 -0.34 18.14 10.36
C PHE A 197 0.56 16.90 10.46
N GLY A 198 1.12 16.65 11.63
CA GLY A 198 1.99 15.50 11.88
C GLY A 198 1.20 14.22 12.10
N ASN A 199 1.58 13.18 11.33
CA ASN A 199 1.88 11.80 11.74
C ASN A 199 1.40 10.83 10.64
N GLY A 200 2.22 10.72 9.60
CA GLY A 200 2.08 9.73 8.53
C GLY A 200 2.27 8.30 9.00
N ALA A 201 1.98 7.35 8.11
CA ALA A 201 2.01 5.89 8.25
C ALA A 201 1.88 5.25 9.66
N LYS A 202 0.91 4.35 9.80
CA LYS A 202 0.79 3.44 10.94
C LYS A 202 1.63 2.19 10.73
N TYR A 203 2.17 1.65 11.82
CA TYR A 203 2.91 0.38 11.84
C TYR A 203 2.67 -0.35 13.16
N ASP A 204 2.99 -1.64 13.21
CA ASP A 204 2.88 -2.48 14.39
C ASP A 204 4.20 -3.23 14.68
N THR A 205 4.19 -4.08 15.71
CA THR A 205 5.37 -4.90 16.06
C THR A 205 5.75 -5.82 14.91
N ALA A 206 4.78 -6.40 14.20
CA ALA A 206 5.03 -7.28 13.06
C ALA A 206 5.82 -6.56 11.95
N PHE A 207 5.47 -5.31 11.65
CA PHE A 207 6.25 -4.48 10.72
C PHE A 207 7.71 -4.38 11.14
N THR A 208 7.99 -4.01 12.39
CA THR A 208 9.39 -3.84 12.85
C THR A 208 10.17 -5.16 12.84
N ALA A 209 9.51 -6.26 13.21
CA ALA A 209 10.10 -7.59 13.23
C ALA A 209 10.45 -8.11 11.83
N ASN A 210 9.57 -7.87 10.85
CA ASN A 210 9.78 -8.29 9.46
C ASN A 210 10.88 -7.47 8.76
N ASN A 211 10.96 -6.17 9.06
CA ASN A 211 11.67 -5.23 8.18
C ASN A 211 13.02 -4.73 8.69
N PHE A 212 13.41 -4.92 9.94
CA PHE A 212 14.62 -4.27 10.47
C PHE A 212 15.89 -4.57 9.66
N LEU A 213 16.12 -5.84 9.29
CA LEU A 213 17.26 -6.23 8.44
C LEU A 213 17.13 -5.67 7.03
N ALA A 214 15.93 -5.73 6.45
CA ALA A 214 15.64 -5.23 5.12
C ALA A 214 15.90 -3.71 5.01
N PHE A 215 15.72 -2.97 6.11
CA PHE A 215 15.97 -1.53 6.20
C PHE A 215 17.39 -1.19 6.67
N GLY A 216 18.23 -2.19 6.92
CA GLY A 216 19.63 -2.04 7.35
C GLY A 216 19.83 -1.80 8.85
N TYR A 217 18.80 -1.90 9.68
CA TYR A 217 18.89 -1.72 11.12
C TYR A 217 19.41 -2.99 11.82
N ALA A 218 20.06 -2.80 12.97
CA ALA A 218 20.65 -3.91 13.73
C ALA A 218 19.59 -4.82 14.39
N ASP A 219 18.47 -4.25 14.81
CA ASP A 219 17.37 -4.94 15.46
C ASP A 219 16.04 -4.16 15.27
N ALA A 220 14.93 -4.80 15.65
CA ALA A 220 13.60 -4.22 15.56
C ALA A 220 13.42 -2.95 16.42
N ALA A 221 14.12 -2.85 17.56
CA ALA A 221 14.03 -1.69 18.43
C ALA A 221 14.71 -0.44 17.82
N ALA A 222 15.81 -0.64 17.09
CA ALA A 222 16.47 0.43 16.34
C ALA A 222 15.59 0.94 15.18
N LEU A 223 14.90 0.03 14.48
CA LEU A 223 13.92 0.42 13.45
C LEU A 223 12.72 1.15 14.06
N ASP A 224 12.16 0.63 15.16
CA ASP A 224 11.05 1.27 15.90
C ASP A 224 11.39 2.71 16.31
N ALA A 225 12.56 2.93 16.91
CA ALA A 225 13.02 4.26 17.28
C ALA A 225 13.15 5.21 16.07
N ALA A 226 13.61 4.70 14.92
CA ALA A 226 13.71 5.48 13.69
C ALA A 226 12.33 5.85 13.11
N LEU A 227 11.37 4.91 13.12
CA LEU A 227 9.98 5.15 12.69
C LEU A 227 9.31 6.21 13.56
N GLN A 228 9.43 6.10 14.89
CA GLN A 228 8.88 7.10 15.83
C GLN A 228 9.53 8.47 15.63
N THR A 229 10.85 8.53 15.45
CA THR A 229 11.57 9.78 15.16
C THR A 229 11.09 10.43 13.87
N ALA A 230 10.76 9.62 12.87
CA ALA A 230 10.21 10.08 11.61
C ALA A 230 8.72 10.46 11.70
N GLY A 231 8.04 10.25 12.83
CA GLY A 231 6.65 10.63 13.04
C GLY A 231 5.63 9.55 12.67
N TRP A 232 6.06 8.31 12.47
CA TRP A 232 5.14 7.18 12.27
C TRP A 232 4.33 6.88 13.54
N GLN A 233 3.11 6.37 13.36
CA GLN A 233 2.21 6.01 14.46
C GLN A 233 2.31 4.51 14.78
N ALA A 234 2.84 4.17 15.95
CA ALA A 234 2.76 2.81 16.45
C ALA A 234 1.29 2.46 16.76
N VAL A 235 0.80 1.35 16.20
CA VAL A 235 -0.48 0.74 16.54
C VAL A 235 -0.24 -0.12 17.79
N PRO A 236 -0.82 0.23 18.95
CA PRO A 236 -0.60 -0.54 20.16
C PRO A 236 -1.18 -1.95 19.98
N GLU A 237 -0.36 -2.98 20.21
CA GLU A 237 -0.92 -4.31 20.41
C GLU A 237 -1.78 -4.32 21.69
N PRO A 238 -2.88 -5.09 21.74
CA PRO A 238 -3.61 -5.30 22.97
C PRO A 238 -2.64 -5.85 24.02
N SER A 239 -2.37 -5.09 25.08
CA SER A 239 -1.45 -5.56 26.11
C SER A 239 -1.92 -6.92 26.63
N SER A 240 -0.99 -7.81 26.92
CA SER A 240 -1.28 -9.09 27.57
C SER A 240 -2.10 -8.92 28.85
N TYR A 241 -1.97 -7.76 29.53
CA TYR A 241 -2.84 -7.34 30.62
C TYR A 241 -4.27 -7.01 30.20
N ALA A 242 -4.51 -6.31 29.10
CA ALA A 242 -5.84 -6.04 28.56
C ALA A 242 -6.54 -7.34 28.13
N LEU A 243 -5.77 -8.26 27.52
CA LEU A 243 -6.25 -9.57 27.08
C LEU A 243 -6.58 -10.47 28.28
N LEU A 244 -5.73 -10.50 29.30
CA LEU A 244 -5.95 -11.21 30.56
C LEU A 244 -7.14 -10.62 31.34
N ALA A 245 -7.26 -9.28 31.42
CA ALA A 245 -8.39 -8.61 32.05
C ALA A 245 -9.72 -8.93 31.33
N GLY A 246 -9.71 -8.99 30.00
CA GLY A 246 -10.86 -9.44 29.21
C GLY A 246 -11.24 -10.89 29.49
N LEU A 247 -10.25 -11.78 29.59
CA LEU A 247 -10.46 -13.20 29.88
C LEU A 247 -10.97 -13.42 31.32
N LEU A 248 -10.46 -12.66 32.29
CA LEU A 248 -10.90 -12.65 33.68
C LEU A 248 -12.32 -12.06 33.81
N GLY A 249 -12.63 -10.99 33.07
CA GLY A 249 -13.98 -10.43 33.01
C GLY A 249 -14.99 -11.41 32.44
N MET A 250 -14.65 -12.09 31.35
CA MET A 250 -15.46 -13.15 30.73
C MET A 250 -15.69 -14.34 31.67
N SER A 251 -14.64 -14.84 32.32
CA SER A 251 -14.75 -15.95 33.27
C SER A 251 -15.56 -15.57 34.52
N TYR A 252 -15.45 -14.34 35.01
CA TYR A 252 -16.30 -13.83 36.08
C TYR A 252 -17.79 -13.78 35.69
N VAL A 253 -18.11 -13.32 34.47
CA VAL A 253 -19.49 -13.32 33.94
C VAL A 253 -20.02 -14.76 33.81
N MET A 254 -19.21 -15.71 33.37
CA MET A 254 -19.59 -17.12 33.27
C MET A 254 -19.86 -17.76 34.64
N VAL A 255 -19.06 -17.44 35.66
CA VAL A 255 -19.29 -17.91 37.04
C VAL A 255 -20.57 -17.32 37.62
N ARG A 256 -20.86 -16.05 37.33
CA ARG A 256 -22.06 -15.36 37.83
C ARG A 256 -23.36 -15.87 37.18
N ARG A 257 -23.31 -16.36 35.94
CA ARG A 257 -24.47 -16.95 35.23
C ARG A 257 -24.73 -18.43 35.58
N ARG A 258 -23.81 -19.08 36.29
CA ARG A 258 -23.95 -20.48 36.76
C ARG A 258 -24.41 -20.59 38.21
N LYS A 259 -24.63 -19.46 38.88
CA LYS A 259 -25.31 -19.37 40.17
C LYS A 259 -26.73 -18.88 39.95
#